data_AF-A0A9W9RGA3-F1
#
_entry.id   AF-A0A9W9RGA3-F1
#
_cell.length_a   1.000
_cell.length_b   1.000
_cell.length_c   1.000
_cell.angle_alpha   90.00
_cell.angle_beta   90.00
_cell.angle_gamma   90.00
#
_symmetry.space_group_name_H-M   'P 1'
#
loop_
_entity.id
_entity.type
_entity.pdbx_description
1 polymer ?
#
loop_
_entity_poly.entity_id
_entity_poly.type
_entity_poly.pdbx_seq_one_letter_code
_entity_poly.pdbx_strand_id
1 'polypeptide(L)'
;MFDINVPTQFGSGVVRIALPPASLFSFPPAELPATIPAPHVAEATWKQPFNIPDDLYTQLLDVRVPITIASVYAVTVVVINRINKSRGYKPYGFSHTPLFKLFVVLHNVFLAVYSAWTFIGMFQAFGNAWADRDQPNGLVGVVDSLCKINGPRGYGNAATYSPVTNQWSIPNPEFKLTAGLPDQSDVGRLWNGGLAYFGWIFYLSKFYEVVDTAIILAKGKKSSTLQTYHHAGAMMCMWAGIRYMAAPIWIFTLVNSAIHAMMYTYYTITALRIRVPNAIKRSLTTMQITQFVFGTNMAAAYLFVHYTIPYPAGSAALKHLSKAAPAVATAVAEAGSIPWLKKLALRAAGAEGIAENVGGAVAAPATGYTQEMMTCVDTSGQAFAILLNVSYLLPLTWLFARFFVRSYLNRKDPKQPTHMEAAEKAGMDALKGLSREIRRAAIEGENSENTDEEVVKAHVQKITAQTVTQDSPVRTRSSAANKAKAAAAAAASANESASDEGFSTVPAKKGAKKQTKSERESASNVPETKGQNPFGVLDNNA
;
A
#
# COMPACT_ATOMS: atom_id res chain seq x y z
N MET A 1 -14.68 23.23 6.78
CA MET A 1 -14.65 23.61 5.35
C MET A 1 -13.64 24.72 5.22
N PHE A 2 -12.71 24.61 4.27
CA PHE A 2 -11.59 25.54 4.10
C PHE A 2 -11.46 25.92 2.64
N ASP A 3 -11.50 27.23 2.35
CA ASP A 3 -11.51 27.77 0.99
C ASP A 3 -10.22 28.54 0.70
N ILE A 4 -9.63 28.26 -0.45
CA ILE A 4 -8.47 28.94 -0.99
C ILE A 4 -8.93 29.65 -2.26
N ASN A 5 -9.00 30.97 -2.21
CA ASN A 5 -9.35 31.81 -3.36
C ASN A 5 -8.12 32.03 -4.23
N VAL A 6 -8.28 31.89 -5.54
CA VAL A 6 -7.18 31.96 -6.51
C VAL A 6 -7.65 32.82 -7.69
N PRO A 7 -6.89 33.84 -8.11
CA PRO A 7 -7.22 34.58 -9.32
C PRO A 7 -7.07 33.65 -10.54
N THR A 8 -8.02 33.75 -11.47
CA THR A 8 -7.99 33.03 -12.76
C THR A 8 -8.33 34.00 -13.89
N GLN A 9 -8.07 33.62 -15.15
CA GLN A 9 -8.50 34.43 -16.30
C GLN A 9 -10.03 34.55 -16.42
N PHE A 10 -10.77 33.70 -15.72
CA PHE A 10 -12.23 33.65 -15.74
C PHE A 10 -12.85 34.24 -14.45
N GLY A 11 -12.09 35.03 -13.69
CA GLY A 11 -12.50 35.61 -12.40
C GLY A 11 -11.89 34.90 -11.19
N SER A 12 -12.55 34.99 -10.03
CA SER A 12 -12.07 34.35 -8.79
C SER A 12 -12.43 32.87 -8.76
N GLY A 13 -11.44 31.99 -8.89
CA GLY A 13 -11.59 30.56 -8.66
C GLY A 13 -11.44 30.21 -7.17
N VAL A 14 -11.99 29.07 -6.76
CA VAL A 14 -11.90 28.59 -5.37
C VAL A 14 -11.49 27.12 -5.37
N VAL A 15 -10.52 26.76 -4.54
CA VAL A 15 -10.26 25.38 -4.13
C VAL A 15 -10.76 25.21 -2.70
N ARG A 16 -11.61 24.21 -2.48
CA ARG A 16 -12.29 23.97 -1.21
C ARG A 16 -12.01 22.58 -0.68
N ILE A 17 -11.69 22.49 0.60
CA ILE A 17 -11.62 21.24 1.34
C ILE A 17 -12.91 21.09 2.16
N ALA A 18 -13.73 20.10 1.80
CA ALA A 18 -15.01 19.83 2.43
C ALA A 18 -15.30 18.33 2.47
N LEU A 19 -16.35 17.94 3.20
CA LEU A 19 -16.77 16.55 3.22
C LEU A 19 -17.41 16.16 1.88
N PRO A 20 -17.08 14.98 1.33
CA PRO A 20 -17.73 14.47 0.13
C PRO A 20 -19.24 14.31 0.32
N PRO A 21 -20.05 14.51 -0.74
CA PRO A 21 -21.47 14.25 -0.68
C PRO A 21 -21.76 12.76 -0.41
N ALA A 22 -22.79 12.49 0.38
CA ALA A 22 -23.18 11.12 0.78
C ALA A 22 -23.49 10.21 -0.43
N SER A 23 -23.93 10.79 -1.55
CA SER A 23 -24.22 10.07 -2.80
C SER A 23 -23.00 9.34 -3.39
N LEU A 24 -21.78 9.73 -3.04
CA LEU A 24 -20.56 9.05 -3.50
C LEU A 24 -20.32 7.70 -2.79
N PHE A 25 -20.99 7.44 -1.67
CA PHE A 25 -20.77 6.25 -0.85
C PHE A 25 -21.82 5.15 -1.06
N SER A 26 -22.52 5.16 -2.20
CA SER A 26 -23.47 4.10 -2.55
C SER A 26 -22.75 2.76 -2.76
N PHE A 27 -23.28 1.69 -2.19
CA PHE A 27 -22.80 0.32 -2.39
C PHE A 27 -23.95 -0.61 -2.81
N PRO A 28 -23.80 -1.44 -3.87
CA PRO A 28 -22.64 -1.50 -4.78
C PRO A 28 -22.41 -0.18 -5.53
N PRO A 29 -21.15 0.13 -5.92
CA PRO A 29 -20.86 1.32 -6.72
C PRO A 29 -21.61 1.27 -8.05
N ALA A 30 -21.94 2.44 -8.60
CA ALA A 30 -22.58 2.53 -9.91
C ALA A 30 -21.67 1.97 -11.00
N GLU A 31 -22.23 1.19 -11.94
CA GLU A 31 -21.46 0.61 -13.05
C GLU A 31 -21.05 1.66 -14.09
N LEU A 32 -21.81 2.74 -14.22
CA LEU A 32 -21.52 3.82 -15.16
C LEU A 32 -20.60 4.89 -14.54
N PRO A 33 -19.74 5.53 -15.35
CA PRO A 33 -19.54 5.30 -16.78
C PRO A 33 -18.79 3.99 -17.08
N ALA A 34 -18.98 3.47 -18.29
CA ALA A 34 -18.11 2.44 -18.82
C ALA A 34 -16.66 2.97 -18.91
N THR A 35 -15.69 2.08 -18.75
CA THR A 35 -14.27 2.46 -18.90
C THR A 35 -13.98 2.85 -20.34
N ILE A 36 -13.25 3.94 -20.53
CA ILE A 36 -12.80 4.37 -21.84
C ILE A 36 -11.47 3.67 -22.14
N PRO A 37 -11.37 2.87 -23.21
CA PRO A 37 -10.13 2.20 -23.60
C PRO A 37 -8.98 3.18 -23.89
N ALA A 38 -7.77 2.65 -23.97
CA ALA A 38 -6.61 3.43 -24.37
C ALA A 38 -6.73 3.88 -25.84
N PRO A 39 -6.30 5.12 -26.18
CA PRO A 39 -6.30 5.57 -27.58
C PRO A 39 -5.53 4.64 -28.49
N HIS A 40 -6.00 4.44 -29.72
CA HIS A 40 -5.24 3.71 -30.75
C HIS A 40 -4.25 4.64 -31.48
N VAL A 41 -3.01 4.17 -31.65
CA VAL A 41 -1.98 4.85 -32.44
C VAL A 41 -1.86 4.19 -33.81
N ALA A 42 -1.69 4.99 -34.86
CA ALA A 42 -1.51 4.48 -36.22
C ALA A 42 -0.18 3.73 -36.37
N GLU A 43 0.86 4.18 -35.68
CA GLU A 43 2.19 3.60 -35.69
C GLU A 43 2.63 3.25 -34.26
N ALA A 44 3.33 2.13 -34.12
CA ALA A 44 3.89 1.71 -32.84
C ALA A 44 4.92 2.74 -32.35
N THR A 45 4.76 3.17 -31.10
CA THR A 45 5.70 4.11 -30.46
C THR A 45 6.36 3.44 -29.26
N TRP A 46 7.43 4.03 -28.74
CA TRP A 46 8.05 3.55 -27.50
C TRP A 46 7.09 3.59 -26.29
N LYS A 47 6.14 4.55 -26.27
CA LYS A 47 5.12 4.66 -25.20
C LYS A 47 4.00 3.64 -25.36
N GLN A 48 3.63 3.37 -26.61
CA GLN A 48 2.56 2.46 -26.99
C GLN A 48 3.05 1.58 -28.15
N PRO A 49 3.79 0.51 -27.86
CA PRO A 49 4.37 -0.37 -28.88
C PRO A 49 3.33 -1.19 -29.63
N PHE A 50 2.11 -1.32 -29.09
CA PHE A 50 0.99 -1.98 -29.74
C PHE A 50 -0.33 -1.37 -29.27
N ASN A 51 -1.38 -1.52 -30.06
CA ASN A 51 -2.74 -1.14 -29.66
C ASN A 51 -3.38 -2.27 -28.85
N ILE A 52 -4.11 -1.91 -27.80
CA ILE A 52 -4.89 -2.85 -27.00
C ILE A 52 -6.30 -2.88 -27.59
N PRO A 53 -6.80 -4.03 -28.09
CA PRO A 53 -8.16 -4.10 -28.59
C PRO A 53 -9.19 -3.69 -27.53
N ASP A 54 -10.16 -2.84 -27.89
CA ASP A 54 -11.17 -2.30 -26.98
C ASP A 54 -11.97 -3.39 -26.25
N ASP A 55 -12.32 -4.46 -26.96
CA ASP A 55 -13.02 -5.62 -26.40
C ASP A 55 -12.16 -6.33 -25.34
N LEU A 56 -10.86 -6.52 -25.61
CA LEU A 56 -9.94 -7.12 -24.65
C LEU A 56 -9.75 -6.22 -23.42
N TYR A 57 -9.64 -4.90 -23.65
CA TYR A 57 -9.49 -3.90 -22.60
C TYR A 57 -10.63 -3.99 -21.59
N THR A 58 -11.86 -4.05 -22.09
CA THR A 58 -13.09 -4.07 -21.28
C THR A 58 -13.36 -5.44 -20.66
N GLN A 59 -13.16 -6.53 -21.39
CA GLN A 59 -13.37 -7.90 -20.87
C GLN A 59 -12.46 -8.22 -19.68
N LEU A 60 -11.19 -7.82 -19.73
CA LEU A 60 -10.26 -8.04 -18.61
C LEU A 60 -10.56 -7.15 -17.39
N LEU A 61 -11.40 -6.13 -17.55
CA LEU A 61 -11.92 -5.31 -16.45
C LEU A 61 -13.26 -5.81 -15.90
N ASP A 62 -13.74 -6.98 -16.31
CA ASP A 62 -14.85 -7.66 -15.62
C ASP A 62 -14.40 -8.00 -14.18
N VAL A 63 -15.23 -7.65 -13.20
CA VAL A 63 -14.99 -7.88 -11.76
C VAL A 63 -14.68 -9.34 -11.42
N ARG A 64 -15.20 -10.29 -12.20
CA ARG A 64 -14.99 -11.73 -12.03
C ARG A 64 -13.52 -12.10 -12.25
N VAL A 65 -12.81 -11.42 -13.15
CA VAL A 65 -11.40 -11.72 -13.49
C VAL A 65 -10.48 -11.57 -12.26
N PRO A 66 -10.34 -10.37 -11.65
CA PRO A 66 -9.44 -10.20 -10.52
C PRO A 66 -9.89 -10.99 -9.29
N ILE A 67 -11.20 -11.10 -9.02
CA ILE A 67 -11.72 -11.89 -7.89
C ILE A 67 -11.35 -13.36 -8.04
N THR A 68 -11.59 -13.94 -9.21
CA THR A 68 -11.32 -15.36 -9.46
C THR A 68 -9.82 -15.63 -9.35
N ILE A 69 -8.98 -14.84 -10.03
CA ILE A 69 -7.53 -15.05 -10.02
C ILE A 69 -6.95 -14.85 -8.61
N ALA A 70 -7.36 -13.79 -7.89
CA ALA A 70 -6.91 -13.54 -6.53
C ALA A 70 -7.33 -14.65 -5.56
N SER A 71 -8.54 -15.19 -5.71
CA SER A 71 -9.05 -16.30 -4.90
C SER A 71 -8.28 -17.60 -5.16
N VAL A 72 -8.10 -17.96 -6.43
CA VAL A 72 -7.30 -19.13 -6.84
C VAL A 72 -5.86 -18.99 -6.33
N TYR A 73 -5.26 -17.81 -6.49
CA TYR A 73 -3.93 -17.51 -5.97
C TYR A 73 -3.85 -17.71 -4.45
N ALA A 74 -4.75 -17.11 -3.68
CA ALA A 74 -4.74 -17.20 -2.22
C ALA A 74 -4.90 -18.66 -1.73
N VAL A 75 -5.87 -19.39 -2.31
CA VAL A 75 -6.09 -20.81 -1.99
C VAL A 75 -4.84 -21.64 -2.34
N THR A 76 -4.26 -21.43 -3.52
CA THR A 76 -3.05 -22.12 -3.97
C THR A 76 -1.89 -21.89 -3.01
N VAL A 77 -1.66 -20.64 -2.59
CA VAL A 77 -0.58 -20.30 -1.66
C VAL A 77 -0.79 -20.96 -0.30
N VAL A 78 -2.03 -21.00 0.21
CA VAL A 78 -2.35 -21.68 1.48
C VAL A 78 -2.09 -23.17 1.38
N VAL A 79 -2.54 -23.82 0.30
CA VAL A 79 -2.35 -25.26 0.06
C VAL A 79 -0.87 -25.60 -0.07
N ILE A 80 -0.13 -24.89 -0.94
CA ILE A 80 1.30 -25.17 -1.16
C ILE A 80 2.12 -24.86 0.10
N ASN A 81 1.79 -23.81 0.87
CA ASN A 81 2.44 -23.57 2.17
C ASN A 81 2.21 -24.75 3.13
N ARG A 82 1.01 -25.35 3.16
CA ARG A 82 0.72 -26.52 4.00
C ARG A 82 1.51 -27.75 3.55
N ILE A 83 1.63 -27.97 2.25
CA ILE A 83 2.46 -29.03 1.66
C ILE A 83 3.94 -28.81 1.96
N ASN A 84 4.45 -27.59 1.78
CA ASN A 84 5.84 -27.28 2.11
C ASN A 84 6.10 -27.46 3.61
N LYS A 85 5.15 -27.11 4.48
CA LYS A 85 5.26 -27.38 5.91
C LYS A 85 5.37 -28.87 6.22
N SER A 86 4.54 -29.74 5.61
CA SER A 86 4.64 -31.19 5.83
C SER A 86 5.94 -31.79 5.27
N ARG A 87 6.50 -31.19 4.22
CA ARG A 87 7.82 -31.55 3.67
C ARG A 87 9.01 -30.97 4.45
N GLY A 88 8.77 -30.24 5.54
CA GLY A 88 9.83 -29.57 6.31
C GLY A 88 10.52 -28.44 5.56
N TYR A 89 9.81 -27.76 4.65
CA TYR A 89 10.29 -26.64 3.84
C TYR A 89 11.52 -26.97 2.96
N LYS A 90 11.63 -28.23 2.53
CA LYS A 90 12.67 -28.65 1.58
C LYS A 90 12.41 -28.05 0.18
N PRO A 91 13.43 -27.47 -0.48
CA PRO A 91 13.29 -27.00 -1.87
C PRO A 91 12.83 -28.10 -2.82
N TYR A 92 12.15 -27.74 -3.90
CA TYR A 92 11.79 -28.71 -4.94
C TYR A 92 13.01 -29.02 -5.82
N GLY A 93 13.16 -30.26 -6.29
CA GLY A 93 14.34 -30.69 -7.05
C GLY A 93 14.64 -29.81 -8.29
N PHE A 94 13.60 -29.42 -9.03
CA PHE A 94 13.74 -28.55 -10.20
C PHE A 94 14.28 -27.14 -9.84
N SER A 95 14.10 -26.67 -8.61
CA SER A 95 14.55 -25.34 -8.18
C SER A 95 16.08 -25.21 -8.09
N HIS A 96 16.80 -26.33 -8.09
CA HIS A 96 18.27 -26.35 -8.11
C HIS A 96 18.86 -26.29 -9.52
N THR A 97 18.04 -26.54 -10.55
CA THR A 97 18.49 -26.60 -11.94
C THR A 97 19.05 -25.25 -12.42
N PRO A 98 20.03 -25.25 -13.34
CA PRO A 98 20.54 -24.00 -13.92
C PRO A 98 19.45 -23.24 -14.67
N LEU A 99 18.51 -23.97 -15.32
CA LEU A 99 17.37 -23.39 -16.01
C LEU A 99 16.45 -22.61 -15.05
N PHE A 100 16.16 -23.14 -13.86
CA PHE A 100 15.38 -22.41 -12.86
C PHE A 100 16.11 -21.17 -12.36
N LYS A 101 17.42 -21.24 -12.13
CA LYS A 101 18.22 -20.07 -11.71
C LYS A 101 18.23 -18.98 -12.79
N LEU A 102 18.42 -19.37 -14.06
CA LEU A 102 18.34 -18.46 -15.20
C LEU A 102 16.96 -17.82 -15.30
N PHE A 103 15.89 -18.62 -15.17
CA PHE A 103 14.52 -18.14 -15.14
C PHE A 103 14.30 -17.08 -14.06
N VAL A 104 14.76 -17.32 -12.82
CA VAL A 104 14.62 -16.33 -11.73
C VAL A 104 15.37 -15.02 -12.06
N VAL A 105 16.55 -15.09 -12.67
CA VAL A 105 17.29 -13.89 -13.08
C VAL A 105 16.52 -13.15 -14.19
N LEU A 106 16.12 -13.84 -15.25
CA LEU A 106 15.39 -13.25 -16.37
C LEU A 106 14.06 -12.65 -15.94
N HIS A 107 13.35 -13.31 -15.02
CA HIS A 107 12.11 -12.82 -14.42
C HIS A 107 12.29 -11.49 -13.69
N ASN A 108 13.32 -11.39 -12.83
CA ASN A 108 13.60 -10.14 -12.11
C ASN A 108 14.09 -9.03 -13.06
N VAL A 109 14.91 -9.36 -14.06
CA VAL A 109 15.35 -8.40 -15.09
C VAL A 109 14.15 -7.88 -15.88
N PHE A 110 13.27 -8.78 -16.33
CA PHE A 110 12.05 -8.43 -17.04
C PHE A 110 11.19 -7.47 -16.22
N LEU A 111 10.91 -7.80 -14.95
CA LEU A 111 10.10 -6.93 -14.08
C LEU A 111 10.79 -5.59 -13.78
N ALA A 112 12.12 -5.55 -13.66
CA ALA A 112 12.86 -4.30 -13.49
C ALA A 112 12.76 -3.40 -14.72
N VAL A 113 13.00 -3.94 -15.92
CA VAL A 113 12.92 -3.20 -17.19
C VAL A 113 11.49 -2.74 -17.47
N TYR A 114 10.51 -3.64 -17.29
CA TYR A 114 9.09 -3.33 -17.44
C TYR A 114 8.64 -2.22 -16.49
N SER A 115 9.04 -2.29 -15.22
CA SER A 115 8.68 -1.28 -14.22
C SER A 115 9.35 0.07 -14.54
N ALA A 116 10.60 0.07 -15.00
CA ALA A 116 11.30 1.27 -15.43
C ALA A 116 10.64 1.91 -16.67
N TRP A 117 10.27 1.10 -17.66
CA TRP A 117 9.54 1.55 -18.86
C TRP A 117 8.19 2.17 -18.48
N THR A 118 7.42 1.51 -17.62
CA THR A 118 6.14 2.02 -17.11
C THR A 118 6.34 3.33 -16.35
N PHE A 119 7.36 3.42 -15.48
CA PHE A 119 7.67 4.64 -14.74
C PHE A 119 8.01 5.81 -15.66
N ILE A 120 8.92 5.61 -16.61
CA ILE A 120 9.35 6.68 -17.53
C ILE A 120 8.17 7.13 -18.40
N GLY A 121 7.38 6.19 -18.91
CA GLY A 121 6.18 6.48 -19.69
C GLY A 121 5.15 7.29 -18.91
N MET A 122 4.84 6.85 -17.69
CA MET A 122 3.93 7.58 -16.79
C MET A 122 4.48 8.93 -16.34
N PHE A 123 5.79 9.03 -16.10
CA PHE A 123 6.42 10.29 -15.68
C PHE A 123 6.29 11.35 -16.77
N GLN A 124 6.50 10.96 -18.03
CA GLN A 124 6.28 11.81 -19.19
C GLN A 124 4.80 12.14 -19.38
N ALA A 125 3.90 11.16 -19.27
CA ALA A 125 2.45 11.39 -19.36
C ALA A 125 1.97 12.37 -18.29
N PHE A 126 2.46 12.22 -17.07
CA PHE A 126 2.14 13.08 -15.93
C PHE A 126 2.68 14.50 -16.10
N GLY A 127 3.94 14.65 -16.53
CA GLY A 127 4.52 15.96 -16.83
C GLY A 127 3.78 16.67 -17.97
N ASN A 128 3.37 15.92 -18.99
CA ASN A 128 2.61 16.45 -20.11
C ASN A 128 1.13 16.71 -19.78
N ALA A 129 0.59 16.17 -18.68
CA ALA A 129 -0.79 16.37 -18.26
C ALA A 129 -0.98 17.64 -17.40
N TRP A 130 0.11 18.22 -16.89
CA TRP A 130 0.05 19.43 -16.05
C TRP A 130 -0.44 20.62 -16.86
N ALA A 131 -1.36 21.42 -16.32
CA ALA A 131 -1.69 22.73 -16.89
C ALA A 131 -0.40 23.54 -17.16
N ASP A 132 -0.38 24.29 -18.28
CA ASP A 132 0.80 25.09 -18.63
C ASP A 132 1.19 26.01 -17.50
N ARG A 133 2.49 25.99 -17.16
CA ARG A 133 3.05 26.77 -16.04
C ARG A 133 2.87 28.27 -16.22
N ASP A 134 2.70 28.70 -17.47
CA ASP A 134 2.55 30.10 -17.86
C ASP A 134 1.08 30.55 -17.92
N GLN A 135 0.11 29.66 -17.63
CA GLN A 135 -1.30 30.04 -17.61
C GLN A 135 -1.71 30.74 -16.30
N PRO A 136 -2.59 31.74 -16.36
CA PRO A 136 -3.03 32.54 -15.20
C PRO A 136 -3.96 31.78 -14.23
N ASN A 137 -4.17 30.47 -14.41
CA ASN A 137 -5.19 29.69 -13.70
C ASN A 137 -4.70 29.11 -12.36
N GLY A 138 -3.43 29.33 -12.03
CA GLY A 138 -2.84 29.07 -10.70
C GLY A 138 -3.12 27.66 -10.15
N LEU A 139 -3.39 27.60 -8.85
CA LEU A 139 -3.65 26.35 -8.13
C LEU A 139 -4.90 25.61 -8.63
N VAL A 140 -5.94 26.32 -9.06
CA VAL A 140 -7.19 25.70 -9.52
C VAL A 140 -6.96 24.89 -10.79
N GLY A 141 -6.16 25.40 -11.74
CA GLY A 141 -5.80 24.66 -12.94
C GLY A 141 -5.00 23.37 -12.65
N VAL A 142 -4.15 23.38 -11.63
CA VAL A 142 -3.43 22.18 -11.17
C VAL A 142 -4.39 21.16 -10.56
N VAL A 143 -5.30 21.61 -9.69
CA VAL A 143 -6.33 20.75 -9.09
C VAL A 143 -7.23 20.13 -10.18
N ASP A 144 -7.66 20.92 -11.16
CA ASP A 144 -8.47 20.44 -12.28
C ASP A 144 -7.74 19.37 -13.11
N SER A 145 -6.45 19.56 -13.37
CA SER A 145 -5.62 18.60 -14.12
C SER A 145 -5.41 17.28 -13.36
N LEU A 146 -5.34 17.35 -12.04
CA LEU A 146 -5.22 16.18 -11.16
C LEU A 146 -6.55 15.44 -11.00
N CYS A 147 -7.65 16.18 -10.79
CA CYS A 147 -8.96 15.63 -10.52
C CYS A 147 -9.64 15.04 -11.75
N LYS A 148 -9.51 15.70 -12.91
CA LYS A 148 -10.18 15.29 -14.14
C LYS A 148 -9.16 14.84 -15.16
N ILE A 149 -9.15 13.54 -15.42
CA ILE A 149 -8.14 12.89 -16.24
C ILE A 149 -8.54 12.73 -17.71
N ASN A 150 -9.81 12.99 -18.06
CA ASN A 150 -10.38 12.78 -19.40
C ASN A 150 -10.64 14.11 -20.12
N GLY A 151 -10.45 14.10 -21.44
CA GLY A 151 -10.71 15.23 -22.34
C GLY A 151 -9.48 16.12 -22.61
N PRO A 152 -9.68 17.28 -23.24
CA PRO A 152 -8.62 18.20 -23.64
C PRO A 152 -7.89 18.87 -22.46
N ARG A 153 -6.62 19.25 -22.69
CA ARG A 153 -5.79 20.05 -21.77
C ARG A 153 -6.47 21.37 -21.41
N GLY A 154 -6.27 21.82 -20.16
CA GLY A 154 -6.57 23.19 -19.74
C GLY A 154 -7.75 23.29 -18.76
N TYR A 155 -7.71 24.33 -17.93
CA TYR A 155 -8.68 24.56 -16.87
C TYR A 155 -10.10 24.73 -17.42
N GLY A 156 -11.02 23.84 -17.02
CA GLY A 156 -12.42 23.86 -17.48
C GLY A 156 -12.69 23.10 -18.78
N ASN A 157 -11.64 22.54 -19.41
CA ASN A 157 -11.78 21.78 -20.66
C ASN A 157 -12.04 20.28 -20.44
N ALA A 158 -12.04 19.81 -19.19
CA ALA A 158 -12.20 18.40 -18.90
C ALA A 158 -13.56 17.84 -19.33
N ALA A 159 -13.55 16.61 -19.84
CA ALA A 159 -14.78 15.84 -19.96
C ALA A 159 -15.15 15.26 -18.58
N THR A 160 -16.36 15.57 -18.12
CA THR A 160 -16.89 15.17 -16.82
C THR A 160 -18.15 14.34 -17.00
N TYR A 161 -18.30 13.30 -16.19
CA TYR A 161 -19.49 12.45 -16.21
C TYR A 161 -20.48 12.88 -15.13
N SER A 162 -21.75 13.05 -15.50
CA SER A 162 -22.82 13.35 -14.56
C SER A 162 -23.62 12.09 -14.22
N PRO A 163 -23.59 11.61 -12.96
CA PRO A 163 -24.40 10.46 -12.55
C PRO A 163 -25.90 10.78 -12.49
N VAL A 164 -26.29 12.06 -12.50
CA VAL A 164 -27.70 12.48 -12.47
C VAL A 164 -28.34 12.35 -13.85
N THR A 165 -27.61 12.74 -14.90
CA THR A 165 -28.11 12.72 -16.29
C THR A 165 -27.60 11.52 -17.08
N ASN A 166 -26.70 10.72 -16.51
CA ASN A 166 -26.02 9.60 -17.17
C ASN A 166 -25.33 9.98 -18.48
N GLN A 167 -24.71 11.15 -18.52
CA GLN A 167 -24.09 11.70 -19.72
C GLN A 167 -22.74 12.33 -19.39
N TRP A 168 -21.82 12.24 -20.35
CA TRP A 168 -20.61 13.06 -20.37
C TRP A 168 -20.96 14.49 -20.80
N SER A 169 -20.20 15.45 -20.30
CA SER A 169 -20.27 16.84 -20.76
C SER A 169 -18.89 17.51 -20.68
N ILE A 170 -18.64 18.46 -21.58
CA ILE A 170 -17.49 19.34 -21.52
C ILE A 170 -18.01 20.76 -21.24
N PRO A 171 -17.51 21.46 -20.21
CA PRO A 171 -17.94 22.82 -19.89
C PRO A 171 -17.61 23.85 -20.99
N ASN A 172 -16.43 23.71 -21.61
CA ASN A 172 -15.99 24.59 -22.68
C ASN A 172 -16.69 24.21 -24.02
N PRO A 173 -17.44 25.12 -24.65
CA PRO A 173 -18.18 24.87 -25.89
C PRO A 173 -17.29 24.70 -27.13
N GLU A 174 -16.00 25.08 -27.05
CA GLU A 174 -15.03 24.88 -28.14
C GLU A 174 -14.73 23.39 -28.37
N PHE A 175 -14.88 22.57 -27.34
CA PHE A 175 -14.63 21.13 -27.38
C PHE A 175 -15.93 20.35 -27.37
N LYS A 176 -15.94 19.21 -28.06
CA LYS A 176 -17.13 18.38 -28.23
C LYS A 176 -16.80 16.94 -27.89
N LEU A 177 -17.83 16.23 -27.42
CA LEU A 177 -17.77 14.79 -27.26
C LEU A 177 -17.96 14.09 -28.60
N THR A 178 -17.33 12.94 -28.76
CA THR A 178 -17.47 12.09 -29.94
C THR A 178 -18.42 10.95 -29.58
N ALA A 179 -19.57 10.91 -30.26
CA ALA A 179 -20.67 9.98 -29.96
C ALA A 179 -21.11 9.97 -28.48
N GLY A 180 -21.03 11.12 -27.79
CA GLY A 180 -21.38 11.25 -26.37
C GLY A 180 -20.33 10.74 -25.39
N LEU A 181 -19.12 10.41 -25.85
CA LEU A 181 -17.98 10.00 -25.05
C LEU A 181 -16.81 10.99 -25.21
N PRO A 182 -15.88 11.05 -24.24
CA PRO A 182 -14.61 11.76 -24.41
C PRO A 182 -13.86 11.23 -25.63
N ASP A 183 -13.27 12.10 -26.44
CA ASP A 183 -12.60 11.70 -27.67
C ASP A 183 -11.25 11.03 -27.31
N GLN A 184 -10.93 9.92 -27.96
CA GLN A 184 -9.64 9.23 -27.75
C GLN A 184 -8.46 10.03 -28.32
N SER A 185 -8.72 10.93 -29.27
CA SER A 185 -7.72 11.83 -29.84
C SER A 185 -7.46 13.08 -28.99
N ASP A 186 -8.25 13.31 -27.94
CA ASP A 186 -8.04 14.45 -27.04
C ASP A 186 -6.66 14.38 -26.38
N VAL A 187 -5.90 15.47 -26.49
CA VAL A 187 -4.53 15.56 -26.00
C VAL A 187 -4.41 16.34 -24.69
N GLY A 188 -3.43 15.94 -23.89
CA GLY A 188 -2.88 16.73 -22.79
C GLY A 188 -3.56 16.58 -21.43
N ARG A 189 -4.49 15.62 -21.26
CA ARG A 189 -4.86 15.08 -19.95
C ARG A 189 -4.33 13.66 -19.74
N LEU A 190 -4.29 13.27 -18.48
CA LEU A 190 -3.54 12.11 -18.02
C LEU A 190 -4.07 10.78 -18.57
N TRP A 191 -5.38 10.62 -18.80
CA TRP A 191 -5.97 9.38 -19.30
C TRP A 191 -5.42 9.01 -20.68
N ASN A 192 -5.74 9.80 -21.71
CA ASN A 192 -5.23 9.60 -23.07
C ASN A 192 -3.72 9.81 -23.16
N GLY A 193 -3.15 10.68 -22.34
CA GLY A 193 -1.72 10.97 -22.31
C GLY A 193 -0.84 9.78 -21.87
N GLY A 194 -1.43 8.77 -21.23
CA GLY A 194 -0.76 7.51 -20.95
C GLY A 194 -1.38 6.64 -19.86
N LEU A 195 -2.20 7.20 -18.95
CA LEU A 195 -2.75 6.44 -17.83
C LEU A 195 -3.71 5.33 -18.27
N ALA A 196 -4.46 5.53 -19.36
CA ALA A 196 -5.33 4.50 -19.92
C ALA A 196 -4.52 3.27 -20.38
N TYR A 197 -3.40 3.49 -21.06
CA TYR A 197 -2.53 2.44 -21.59
C TYR A 197 -1.63 1.82 -20.50
N PHE A 198 -0.77 2.64 -19.90
CA PHE A 198 0.17 2.18 -18.87
C PHE A 198 -0.54 1.69 -17.62
N GLY A 199 -1.66 2.33 -17.22
CA GLY A 199 -2.44 1.88 -16.08
C GLY A 199 -3.06 0.50 -16.29
N TRP A 200 -3.54 0.20 -17.50
CA TRP A 200 -4.10 -1.11 -17.82
C TRP A 200 -3.04 -2.20 -17.95
N ILE A 201 -1.92 -1.91 -18.61
CA ILE A 201 -0.79 -2.84 -18.69
C ILE A 201 -0.20 -3.09 -17.28
N PHE A 202 -0.14 -2.06 -16.44
CA PHE A 202 0.26 -2.18 -15.04
C PHE A 202 -0.75 -2.94 -14.17
N TYR A 203 -2.04 -2.86 -14.48
CA TYR A 203 -3.04 -3.75 -13.90
C TYR A 203 -2.72 -5.21 -14.24
N LEU A 204 -2.42 -5.52 -15.51
CA LEU A 204 -2.05 -6.88 -15.90
C LEU A 204 -0.78 -7.39 -15.23
N SER A 205 0.20 -6.53 -15.01
CA SER A 205 1.44 -6.94 -14.34
C SER A 205 1.21 -7.46 -12.92
N LYS A 206 0.12 -7.07 -12.24
CA LYS A 206 -0.21 -7.59 -10.91
C LYS A 206 -0.57 -9.07 -10.92
N PHE A 207 -1.14 -9.56 -12.01
CA PHE A 207 -1.33 -11.00 -12.20
C PHE A 207 -0.01 -11.71 -12.48
N TYR A 208 0.90 -11.09 -13.24
CA TYR A 208 2.22 -11.66 -13.50
C TYR A 208 3.10 -11.72 -12.24
N GLU A 209 3.02 -10.70 -11.36
CA GLU A 209 3.80 -10.62 -10.12
C GLU A 209 3.54 -11.80 -9.15
N VAL A 210 2.45 -12.57 -9.31
CA VAL A 210 2.24 -13.81 -8.53
C VAL A 210 3.33 -14.86 -8.73
N VAL A 211 4.07 -14.78 -9.86
CA VAL A 211 5.23 -15.63 -10.13
C VAL A 211 6.31 -15.45 -9.06
N ASP A 212 6.44 -14.27 -8.42
CA ASP A 212 7.34 -14.08 -7.27
C ASP A 212 7.00 -15.04 -6.12
N THR A 213 5.70 -15.22 -5.89
CA THR A 213 5.21 -16.14 -4.86
C THR A 213 5.48 -17.58 -5.26
N ALA A 214 5.27 -17.93 -6.53
CA ALA A 214 5.55 -19.26 -7.06
C ALA A 214 7.04 -19.62 -6.91
N ILE A 215 7.96 -18.69 -7.21
CA ILE A 215 9.41 -18.86 -7.04
C ILE A 215 9.75 -19.13 -5.57
N ILE A 216 9.17 -18.39 -4.62
CA ILE A 216 9.41 -18.58 -3.18
C ILE A 216 8.96 -19.96 -2.72
N LEU A 217 7.75 -20.36 -3.12
CA LEU A 217 7.19 -21.67 -2.78
C LEU A 217 8.00 -22.82 -3.41
N ALA A 218 8.45 -22.67 -4.66
CA ALA A 218 9.31 -23.62 -5.36
C ALA A 218 10.69 -23.79 -4.70
N LYS A 219 11.21 -22.74 -4.07
CA LYS A 219 12.44 -22.81 -3.27
C LYS A 219 12.22 -23.39 -1.87
N GLY A 220 11.04 -23.98 -1.62
CA GLY A 220 10.69 -24.61 -0.35
C GLY A 220 10.43 -23.61 0.77
N LYS A 221 10.30 -22.31 0.48
CA LYS A 221 10.08 -21.29 1.50
C LYS A 221 8.60 -21.04 1.74
N LYS A 222 8.28 -20.54 2.93
CA LYS A 222 6.94 -20.08 3.26
C LYS A 222 6.66 -18.75 2.55
N SER A 223 5.62 -18.70 1.72
CA SER A 223 5.07 -17.41 1.30
C SER A 223 4.39 -16.74 2.50
N SER A 224 4.79 -15.51 2.79
CA SER A 224 4.26 -14.78 3.94
C SER A 224 2.83 -14.31 3.70
N THR A 225 2.06 -14.13 4.78
CA THR A 225 0.73 -13.48 4.69
C THR A 225 0.84 -12.08 4.10
N LEU A 226 1.95 -11.37 4.39
CA LEU A 226 2.22 -10.05 3.82
C LEU A 226 2.24 -10.09 2.29
N GLN A 227 2.99 -11.04 1.72
CA GLN A 227 3.11 -11.17 0.27
C GLN A 227 1.78 -11.59 -0.38
N THR A 228 1.09 -12.55 0.23
CA THR A 228 -0.19 -13.04 -0.30
C THR A 228 -1.27 -11.96 -0.25
N TYR A 229 -1.37 -11.24 0.87
CA TYR A 229 -2.29 -10.12 1.04
C TYR A 229 -1.98 -8.98 0.06
N HIS A 230 -0.69 -8.66 -0.12
CA HIS A 230 -0.26 -7.60 -1.03
C HIS A 230 -0.63 -7.91 -2.49
N HIS A 231 -0.26 -9.07 -3.03
CA HIS A 231 -0.52 -9.36 -4.43
C HIS A 231 -2.03 -9.48 -4.72
N ALA A 232 -2.80 -10.13 -3.84
CA ALA A 232 -4.26 -10.24 -4.01
C ALA A 232 -4.95 -8.86 -3.91
N GLY A 233 -4.60 -8.05 -2.92
CA GLY A 233 -5.18 -6.71 -2.75
C GLY A 233 -4.78 -5.75 -3.87
N ALA A 234 -3.54 -5.83 -4.37
CA ALA A 234 -3.07 -5.01 -5.49
C ALA A 234 -3.86 -5.28 -6.78
N MET A 235 -4.22 -6.54 -7.08
CA MET A 235 -5.08 -6.87 -8.23
C MET A 235 -6.44 -6.17 -8.14
N MET A 236 -7.09 -6.23 -6.97
CA MET A 236 -8.40 -5.62 -6.74
C MET A 236 -8.35 -4.09 -6.79
N CYS A 237 -7.31 -3.49 -6.18
CA CYS A 237 -7.12 -2.05 -6.16
C CYS A 237 -6.82 -1.47 -7.54
N MET A 238 -5.98 -2.16 -8.32
CA MET A 238 -5.68 -1.76 -9.70
C MET A 238 -6.90 -1.92 -10.59
N TRP A 239 -7.64 -3.02 -10.48
CA TRP A 239 -8.91 -3.21 -11.19
C TRP A 239 -9.86 -2.06 -10.94
N ALA A 240 -10.17 -1.75 -9.67
CA ALA A 240 -11.13 -0.69 -9.35
C ALA A 240 -10.66 0.69 -9.85
N GLY A 241 -9.36 0.98 -9.74
CA GLY A 241 -8.79 2.25 -10.20
C GLY A 241 -8.94 2.46 -11.71
N ILE A 242 -8.65 1.44 -12.51
CA ILE A 242 -8.77 1.51 -13.98
C ILE A 242 -10.24 1.40 -14.41
N ARG A 243 -11.00 0.44 -13.88
CA ARG A 243 -12.42 0.22 -14.22
C ARG A 243 -13.27 1.47 -13.99
N TYR A 244 -13.06 2.18 -12.89
CA TYR A 244 -13.82 3.39 -12.56
C TYR A 244 -13.11 4.68 -12.98
N MET A 245 -11.97 4.60 -13.67
CA MET A 245 -11.18 5.75 -14.10
C MET A 245 -10.92 6.72 -12.93
N ALA A 246 -10.58 6.16 -11.77
CA ALA A 246 -10.34 6.93 -10.56
C ALA A 246 -9.00 7.65 -10.67
N ALA A 247 -9.03 8.98 -10.74
CA ALA A 247 -7.84 9.81 -10.92
C ALA A 247 -6.62 9.40 -10.09
N PRO A 248 -6.69 9.17 -8.76
CA PRO A 248 -5.50 8.87 -7.96
C PRO A 248 -4.83 7.53 -8.29
N ILE A 249 -5.37 6.71 -9.21
CA ILE A 249 -4.70 5.48 -9.66
C ILE A 249 -3.35 5.75 -10.32
N TRP A 250 -3.12 6.96 -10.86
CA TRP A 250 -1.80 7.36 -11.38
C TRP A 250 -0.71 7.28 -10.32
N ILE A 251 -1.03 7.49 -9.04
CA ILE A 251 -0.08 7.43 -7.92
C ILE A 251 0.47 6.01 -7.82
N PHE A 252 -0.43 5.04 -7.93
CA PHE A 252 -0.07 3.62 -7.94
C PHE A 252 0.80 3.35 -9.16
N THR A 253 0.33 3.67 -10.37
CA THR A 253 1.07 3.35 -11.60
C THR A 253 2.45 4.04 -11.65
N LEU A 254 2.55 5.32 -11.29
CA LEU A 254 3.80 6.09 -11.38
C LEU A 254 4.77 5.75 -10.23
N VAL A 255 4.34 5.91 -8.98
CA VAL A 255 5.27 5.81 -7.85
C VAL A 255 5.60 4.34 -7.54
N ASN A 256 4.63 3.43 -7.68
CA ASN A 256 4.90 2.01 -7.43
C ASN A 256 5.80 1.42 -8.52
N SER A 257 5.63 1.79 -9.79
CA SER A 257 6.54 1.32 -10.86
C SER A 257 7.97 1.80 -10.64
N ALA A 258 8.19 3.03 -10.15
CA ALA A 258 9.51 3.51 -9.77
C ALA A 258 10.16 2.65 -8.67
N ILE A 259 9.40 2.37 -7.61
CA ILE A 259 9.87 1.56 -6.48
C ILE A 259 10.06 0.10 -6.88
N HIS A 260 9.18 -0.45 -7.72
CA HIS A 260 9.31 -1.80 -8.27
C HIS A 260 10.54 -1.92 -9.17
N ALA A 261 10.83 -0.92 -10.01
CA ALA A 261 12.06 -0.91 -10.81
C ALA A 261 13.30 -1.02 -9.93
N MET A 262 13.38 -0.23 -8.85
CA MET A 262 14.50 -0.31 -7.90
C MET A 262 14.54 -1.63 -7.13
N MET A 263 13.38 -2.14 -6.70
CA MET A 263 13.25 -3.37 -5.92
C MET A 263 13.64 -4.62 -6.74
N TYR A 264 13.16 -4.75 -7.98
CA TYR A 264 13.53 -5.85 -8.87
C TYR A 264 14.97 -5.73 -9.38
N THR A 265 15.50 -4.51 -9.54
CA THR A 265 16.93 -4.32 -9.78
C THR A 265 17.75 -4.85 -8.60
N TYR A 266 17.35 -4.55 -7.36
CA TYR A 266 17.97 -5.12 -6.16
C TYR A 266 17.90 -6.65 -6.15
N TYR A 267 16.75 -7.25 -6.47
CA TYR A 267 16.62 -8.70 -6.54
C TYR A 267 17.48 -9.32 -7.63
N THR A 268 17.58 -8.69 -8.80
CA THR A 268 18.47 -9.10 -9.90
C THR A 268 19.92 -9.15 -9.42
N ILE A 269 20.42 -8.06 -8.81
CA ILE A 269 21.79 -7.96 -8.30
C ILE A 269 22.05 -9.05 -7.25
N THR A 270 21.09 -9.30 -6.34
CA THR A 270 21.22 -10.34 -5.33
C THR A 270 21.19 -11.76 -5.91
N ALA A 271 20.43 -11.99 -7.00
CA ALA A 271 20.39 -13.26 -7.71
C ALA A 271 21.72 -13.55 -8.43
N LEU A 272 22.40 -12.51 -8.90
CA LEU A 272 23.76 -12.56 -9.47
C LEU A 272 24.87 -12.69 -8.40
N ARG A 273 24.52 -12.88 -7.12
CA ARG A 273 25.46 -13.02 -5.99
C ARG A 273 26.33 -11.80 -5.72
N ILE A 274 25.93 -10.64 -6.22
CA ILE A 274 26.63 -9.38 -5.94
C ILE A 274 26.21 -8.88 -4.56
N ARG A 275 27.18 -8.57 -3.72
CA ARG A 275 26.94 -8.15 -2.33
C ARG A 275 26.43 -6.72 -2.30
N VAL A 276 25.19 -6.54 -1.86
CA VAL A 276 24.57 -5.21 -1.75
C VAL A 276 24.68 -4.69 -0.30
N PRO A 277 25.13 -3.45 -0.08
CA PRO A 277 25.17 -2.84 1.25
C PRO A 277 23.80 -2.85 1.94
N ASN A 278 23.81 -3.10 3.26
CA ASN A 278 22.59 -3.08 4.08
C ASN A 278 21.87 -1.72 4.05
N ALA A 279 22.59 -0.63 3.79
CA ALA A 279 22.01 0.71 3.68
C ALA A 279 21.02 0.81 2.50
N ILE A 280 21.34 0.21 1.35
CA ILE A 280 20.46 0.19 0.16
C ILE A 280 19.19 -0.62 0.46
N LYS A 281 19.35 -1.77 1.13
CA LYS A 281 18.19 -2.56 1.55
C LYS A 281 17.26 -1.80 2.49
N ARG A 282 17.86 -1.07 3.45
CA ARG A 282 17.10 -0.22 4.39
C ARG A 282 16.41 0.92 3.64
N SER A 283 17.11 1.61 2.72
CA SER A 283 16.52 2.71 1.96
C SER A 283 15.37 2.26 1.07
N LEU A 284 15.46 1.10 0.42
CA LEU A 284 14.35 0.51 -0.36
C LEU A 284 13.12 0.29 0.51
N THR A 285 13.30 -0.29 1.70
CA THR A 285 12.18 -0.53 2.63
C THR A 285 11.59 0.79 3.14
N THR A 286 12.44 1.79 3.42
CA THR A 286 11.98 3.13 3.79
C THR A 286 11.17 3.77 2.66
N MET A 287 11.63 3.71 1.41
CA MET A 287 10.90 4.25 0.25
C MET A 287 9.55 3.56 0.05
N GLN A 288 9.46 2.25 0.26
CA GLN A 288 8.18 1.52 0.22
C GLN A 288 7.19 2.00 1.30
N ILE A 289 7.65 2.19 2.53
CA ILE A 289 6.81 2.70 3.62
C ILE A 289 6.36 4.14 3.32
N THR A 290 7.29 4.99 2.86
CA THR A 290 6.99 6.36 2.44
C THR A 290 5.94 6.37 1.33
N GLN A 291 6.06 5.51 0.30
CA GLN A 291 5.06 5.38 -0.76
C GLN A 291 3.68 5.10 -0.18
N PHE A 292 3.55 4.16 0.75
CA PHE A 292 2.25 3.81 1.31
C PHE A 292 1.67 4.95 2.16
N VAL A 293 2.47 5.57 3.03
CA VAL A 293 1.99 6.67 3.87
C VAL A 293 1.56 7.87 3.01
N PHE A 294 2.45 8.39 2.17
CA PHE A 294 2.16 9.58 1.38
C PHE A 294 1.14 9.30 0.27
N GLY A 295 1.25 8.17 -0.42
CA GLY A 295 0.34 7.78 -1.49
C GLY A 295 -1.09 7.56 -1.00
N THR A 296 -1.27 6.90 0.16
CA THR A 296 -2.61 6.68 0.73
C THR A 296 -3.28 8.00 1.14
N ASN A 297 -2.54 8.88 1.82
CA ASN A 297 -3.06 10.19 2.22
C ASN A 297 -3.41 11.06 1.00
N MET A 298 -2.54 11.05 -0.02
CA MET A 298 -2.78 11.79 -1.25
C MET A 298 -3.99 11.24 -2.01
N ALA A 299 -4.16 9.92 -2.13
CA ALA A 299 -5.33 9.32 -2.75
C ALA A 299 -6.62 9.65 -1.98
N ALA A 300 -6.59 9.60 -0.64
CA ALA A 300 -7.72 9.95 0.20
C ALA A 300 -8.13 11.43 0.04
N ALA A 301 -7.17 12.34 -0.15
CA ALA A 301 -7.44 13.77 -0.32
C ALA A 301 -8.36 14.07 -1.52
N TYR A 302 -8.37 13.25 -2.57
CA TYR A 302 -9.27 13.42 -3.73
C TYR A 302 -10.75 13.38 -3.32
N LEU A 303 -11.12 12.69 -2.25
CA LEU A 303 -12.50 12.66 -1.76
C LEU A 303 -12.93 14.00 -1.12
N PHE A 304 -11.98 14.80 -0.64
CA PHE A 304 -12.27 16.01 0.13
C PHE A 304 -12.04 17.30 -0.65
N VAL A 305 -11.45 17.20 -1.86
CA VAL A 305 -11.17 18.37 -2.71
C VAL A 305 -12.36 18.68 -3.59
N HIS A 306 -12.75 19.95 -3.56
CA HIS A 306 -13.71 20.57 -4.47
C HIS A 306 -13.04 21.79 -5.09
N TYR A 307 -13.47 22.19 -6.27
CA TYR A 307 -12.93 23.37 -6.92
C TYR A 307 -13.93 23.95 -7.92
N THR A 308 -13.81 25.24 -8.21
CA THR A 308 -14.62 25.90 -9.24
C THR A 308 -14.13 25.53 -10.63
N ILE A 309 -15.05 25.48 -11.60
CA ILE A 309 -14.75 25.47 -13.03
C ILE A 309 -15.53 26.57 -13.75
N PRO A 310 -15.00 27.13 -14.85
CA PRO A 310 -15.66 28.17 -15.60
C PRO A 310 -16.71 27.58 -16.56
N TYR A 311 -17.89 28.19 -16.60
CA TYR A 311 -18.93 27.92 -17.59
C TYR A 311 -19.28 29.19 -18.36
N PRO A 312 -19.52 29.14 -19.68
CA PRO A 312 -20.01 30.29 -20.41
C PRO A 312 -21.36 30.74 -19.85
N ALA A 313 -21.53 32.04 -19.62
CA ALA A 313 -22.78 32.57 -19.08
C ALA A 313 -23.97 32.22 -19.99
N GLY A 314 -25.06 31.72 -19.37
CA GLY A 314 -26.21 31.13 -20.06
C GLY A 314 -26.23 29.59 -20.07
N SER A 315 -25.06 28.94 -20.07
CA SER A 315 -24.95 27.47 -20.03
C SER A 315 -25.23 26.90 -18.64
N ALA A 316 -24.79 27.62 -17.59
CA ALA A 316 -25.04 27.24 -16.20
C ALA A 316 -26.54 27.33 -15.84
N ALA A 317 -27.26 28.31 -16.39
CA ALA A 317 -28.71 28.43 -16.22
C ALA A 317 -29.45 27.22 -16.80
N LEU A 318 -29.02 26.71 -17.96
CA LEU A 318 -29.56 25.49 -18.57
C LEU A 318 -29.23 24.21 -17.77
N LYS A 319 -28.07 24.13 -17.12
CA LYS A 319 -27.72 23.01 -16.21
C LYS A 319 -28.51 23.02 -14.90
N HIS A 320 -28.81 24.19 -14.34
CA HIS A 320 -29.70 24.30 -13.19
C HIS A 320 -31.15 23.93 -13.55
N LEU A 321 -31.58 24.26 -14.78
CA LEU A 321 -32.86 23.83 -15.35
C LEU A 321 -32.94 22.32 -15.60
N SER A 322 -31.83 21.66 -15.97
CA SER A 322 -31.78 20.19 -16.15
C SER A 322 -31.57 19.40 -14.86
N LYS A 323 -31.09 20.05 -13.78
CA LYS A 323 -31.11 19.52 -12.41
C LYS A 323 -32.50 19.53 -11.80
N ALA A 324 -33.40 20.39 -12.28
CA ALA A 324 -34.82 20.25 -12.00
C ALA A 324 -35.33 19.01 -12.76
N ALA A 325 -36.09 18.15 -12.06
CA ALA A 325 -36.52 16.82 -12.51
C ALA A 325 -36.92 16.72 -14.00
N PRO A 326 -36.90 15.53 -14.63
CA PRO A 326 -37.28 15.34 -16.04
C PRO A 326 -38.60 16.02 -16.44
N ALA A 327 -39.57 16.11 -15.53
CA ALA A 327 -40.82 16.85 -15.73
C ALA A 327 -40.63 18.34 -16.06
N VAL A 328 -39.61 19.00 -15.49
CA VAL A 328 -39.29 20.41 -15.74
C VAL A 328 -38.63 20.59 -17.10
N ALA A 329 -37.72 19.68 -17.49
CA ALA A 329 -37.10 19.69 -18.80
C ALA A 329 -38.13 19.46 -19.92
N THR A 330 -39.05 18.51 -19.74
CA THR A 330 -40.15 18.25 -20.69
C THR A 330 -41.11 19.44 -20.78
N ALA A 331 -41.55 20.00 -19.65
CA ALA A 331 -42.46 21.15 -19.65
C ALA A 331 -41.84 22.42 -20.27
N VAL A 332 -40.53 22.63 -20.09
CA VAL A 332 -39.81 23.75 -20.73
C VAL A 332 -39.57 23.51 -22.22
N ALA A 333 -39.37 22.25 -22.65
CA ALA A 333 -39.23 21.88 -24.05
C ALA A 333 -40.55 22.01 -24.82
N GLU A 334 -41.67 21.58 -24.24
CA GLU A 334 -43.02 21.72 -24.81
C GLU A 334 -43.49 23.17 -24.89
N ALA A 335 -43.03 24.03 -23.96
CA ALA A 335 -43.33 25.46 -23.98
C ALA A 335 -42.69 26.23 -25.17
N GLY A 336 -41.83 25.59 -25.97
CA GLY A 336 -41.24 26.18 -27.17
C GLY A 336 -40.38 27.42 -26.87
N SER A 337 -40.30 28.38 -27.79
CA SER A 337 -39.54 29.63 -27.61
C SER A 337 -40.35 30.77 -26.96
N ILE A 338 -41.57 30.51 -26.49
CA ILE A 338 -42.50 31.55 -26.04
C ILE A 338 -42.27 31.86 -24.53
N PRO A 339 -41.83 33.07 -24.15
CA PRO A 339 -41.36 33.37 -22.81
C PRO A 339 -42.41 33.19 -21.70
N TRP A 340 -43.66 33.61 -21.92
CA TRP A 340 -44.69 33.51 -20.90
C TRP A 340 -45.12 32.05 -20.64
N LEU A 341 -45.08 31.19 -21.68
CA LEU A 341 -45.35 29.75 -21.56
C LEU A 341 -44.26 29.06 -20.74
N LYS A 342 -42.98 29.40 -20.97
CA LYS A 342 -41.86 28.92 -20.13
C LYS A 342 -42.00 29.37 -18.68
N LYS A 343 -42.40 30.62 -18.45
CA LYS A 343 -42.66 31.18 -17.11
C LYS A 343 -43.74 30.39 -16.37
N LEU A 344 -44.83 30.05 -17.07
CA LEU A 344 -45.92 29.24 -16.51
C LEU A 344 -45.47 27.80 -16.23
N ALA A 345 -44.74 27.17 -17.15
CA ALA A 345 -44.18 25.83 -16.99
C ALA A 345 -43.23 25.74 -15.78
N LEU A 346 -42.37 26.76 -15.60
CA LEU A 346 -41.45 26.84 -14.46
C LEU A 346 -42.17 27.07 -13.12
N ARG A 347 -43.25 27.85 -13.10
CA ARG A 347 -44.10 27.99 -11.89
C ARG A 347 -44.84 26.71 -11.57
N ALA A 348 -45.42 26.04 -12.57
CA ALA A 348 -46.08 24.75 -12.40
C ALA A 348 -45.13 23.66 -11.89
N ALA A 349 -43.84 23.78 -12.21
CA ALA A 349 -42.76 22.92 -11.74
C ALA A 349 -42.16 23.31 -10.37
N GLY A 350 -42.68 24.34 -9.68
CA GLY A 350 -42.18 24.80 -8.38
C GLY A 350 -40.87 25.59 -8.44
N ALA A 351 -40.42 26.01 -9.62
CA ALA A 351 -39.21 26.81 -9.83
C ALA A 351 -39.53 28.32 -9.89
N GLU A 352 -40.19 28.85 -8.86
CA GLU A 352 -40.72 30.22 -8.82
C GLU A 352 -39.66 31.30 -9.04
N GLY A 353 -38.45 31.13 -8.47
CA GLY A 353 -37.35 32.08 -8.64
C GLY A 353 -36.76 32.15 -10.06
N ILE A 354 -36.83 31.06 -10.83
CA ILE A 354 -36.37 31.03 -12.23
C ILE A 354 -37.46 31.58 -13.16
N ALA A 355 -38.72 31.27 -12.86
CA ALA A 355 -39.87 31.77 -13.59
C ALA A 355 -39.92 33.30 -13.61
N GLU A 356 -39.52 33.95 -12.52
CA GLU A 356 -39.55 35.42 -12.43
C GLU A 356 -38.64 36.10 -13.46
N ASN A 357 -37.54 35.46 -13.83
CA ASN A 357 -36.54 35.94 -14.79
C ASN A 357 -36.86 35.60 -16.26
N VAL A 358 -37.94 34.85 -16.54
CA VAL A 358 -38.32 34.55 -17.92
C VAL A 358 -39.11 35.73 -18.50
N GLY A 359 -38.52 36.37 -19.53
CA GLY A 359 -39.09 37.54 -20.20
C GLY A 359 -38.56 38.89 -19.73
N GLY A 360 -37.66 38.93 -18.74
CA GLY A 360 -36.72 40.04 -18.63
C GLY A 360 -35.88 40.07 -19.90
N ALA A 361 -35.57 41.25 -20.43
CA ALA A 361 -34.67 41.39 -21.57
C ALA A 361 -33.53 40.38 -21.40
N VAL A 362 -33.33 39.51 -22.38
CA VAL A 362 -32.12 38.70 -22.44
C VAL A 362 -31.03 39.74 -22.39
N ALA A 363 -30.42 39.90 -21.20
CA ALA A 363 -29.21 40.69 -21.08
C ALA A 363 -28.33 40.13 -22.20
N ALA A 364 -27.89 41.01 -23.10
CA ALA A 364 -27.00 40.68 -24.20
C ALA A 364 -26.03 39.59 -23.71
N PRO A 365 -25.81 38.50 -24.48
CA PRO A 365 -25.16 37.28 -23.99
C PRO A 365 -24.04 37.70 -23.08
N ALA A 366 -24.19 37.44 -21.77
CA ALA A 366 -23.26 38.00 -20.81
C ALA A 366 -21.88 37.54 -21.25
N THR A 367 -21.08 38.49 -21.73
CA THR A 367 -19.71 38.24 -22.20
C THR A 367 -18.93 37.94 -20.93
N GLY A 368 -18.91 36.67 -20.52
CA GLY A 368 -18.39 36.29 -19.22
C GLY A 368 -18.61 34.82 -18.88
N TYR A 369 -17.91 34.39 -17.84
CA TYR A 369 -17.95 33.04 -17.31
C TYR A 369 -18.55 33.04 -15.90
N THR A 370 -19.36 32.03 -15.58
CA THR A 370 -19.82 31.74 -14.22
C THR A 370 -18.98 30.61 -13.64
N GLN A 371 -18.51 30.77 -12.40
CA GLN A 371 -17.76 29.72 -11.70
C GLN A 371 -18.73 28.77 -11.00
N GLU A 372 -18.68 27.47 -11.31
CA GLU A 372 -19.48 26.43 -10.65
C GLU A 372 -18.57 25.52 -9.83
N MET A 373 -18.95 25.27 -8.57
CA MET A 373 -18.22 24.35 -7.68
C MET A 373 -18.48 22.89 -8.05
N MET A 374 -17.41 22.14 -8.29
CA MET A 374 -17.43 20.71 -8.61
C MET A 374 -16.63 19.91 -7.58
N THR A 375 -16.98 18.64 -7.43
CA THR A 375 -16.18 17.66 -6.68
C THR A 375 -15.01 17.18 -7.54
N CYS A 376 -13.89 16.84 -6.89
CA CYS A 376 -12.79 16.17 -7.58
C CYS A 376 -13.21 14.79 -8.12
N VAL A 377 -14.02 14.07 -7.34
CA VAL A 377 -14.61 12.75 -7.66
C VAL A 377 -16.07 12.90 -8.07
N ASP A 378 -16.45 12.34 -9.22
CA ASP A 378 -17.79 12.53 -9.81
C ASP A 378 -18.75 11.36 -9.54
N THR A 379 -18.22 10.15 -9.36
CA THR A 379 -19.03 8.92 -9.30
C THR A 379 -18.76 8.09 -8.06
N SER A 380 -19.76 7.30 -7.65
CA SER A 380 -19.58 6.36 -6.54
C SER A 380 -18.57 5.25 -6.86
N GLY A 381 -18.40 4.89 -8.13
CA GLY A 381 -17.34 3.98 -8.58
C GLY A 381 -15.93 4.53 -8.33
N GLN A 382 -15.68 5.79 -8.67
CA GLN A 382 -14.40 6.45 -8.38
C GLN A 382 -14.14 6.53 -6.87
N ALA A 383 -15.15 6.90 -6.08
CA ALA A 383 -15.04 6.94 -4.63
C ALA A 383 -14.78 5.55 -4.04
N PHE A 384 -15.48 4.52 -4.51
CA PHE A 384 -15.25 3.13 -4.13
C PHE A 384 -13.81 2.69 -4.42
N ALA A 385 -13.27 3.01 -5.60
CA ALA A 385 -11.88 2.68 -5.94
C ALA A 385 -10.86 3.33 -4.98
N ILE A 386 -11.11 4.58 -4.57
CA ILE A 386 -10.28 5.28 -3.58
C ILE A 386 -10.38 4.59 -2.22
N LEU A 387 -11.59 4.32 -1.75
CA LEU A 387 -11.83 3.68 -0.45
C LEU A 387 -11.24 2.26 -0.39
N LEU A 388 -11.36 1.50 -1.48
CA LEU A 388 -10.75 0.18 -1.61
C LEU A 388 -9.23 0.28 -1.49
N ASN A 389 -8.59 1.22 -2.20
CA ASN A 389 -7.15 1.46 -2.10
C ASN A 389 -6.74 1.86 -0.67
N VAL A 390 -7.45 2.81 -0.06
CA VAL A 390 -7.13 3.28 1.30
C VAL A 390 -7.29 2.17 2.34
N SER A 391 -8.41 1.46 2.32
CA SER A 391 -8.68 0.36 3.25
C SER A 391 -7.69 -0.80 3.12
N TYR A 392 -7.26 -1.11 1.89
CA TYR A 392 -6.23 -2.10 1.61
C TYR A 392 -4.85 -1.68 2.13
N LEU A 393 -4.44 -0.43 1.86
CA LEU A 393 -3.09 0.06 2.16
C LEU A 393 -2.86 0.31 3.65
N LEU A 394 -3.88 0.62 4.44
CA LEU A 394 -3.74 0.84 5.89
C LEU A 394 -3.10 -0.34 6.65
N PRO A 395 -3.66 -1.57 6.62
CA PRO A 395 -3.05 -2.72 7.28
C PRO A 395 -1.71 -3.10 6.64
N LEU A 396 -1.54 -2.89 5.33
CA LEU A 396 -0.27 -3.14 4.66
C LEU A 396 0.84 -2.22 5.18
N THR A 397 0.54 -0.92 5.32
CA THR A 397 1.44 0.09 5.87
C THR A 397 1.86 -0.30 7.29
N TRP A 398 0.91 -0.72 8.12
CA TRP A 398 1.18 -1.19 9.47
C TRP A 398 2.10 -2.42 9.49
N LEU A 399 1.84 -3.42 8.63
CA LEU A 399 2.67 -4.63 8.54
C LEU A 399 4.11 -4.31 8.12
N PHE A 400 4.29 -3.42 7.14
CA PHE A 400 5.62 -2.98 6.69
C PHE A 400 6.35 -2.15 7.74
N ALA A 401 5.66 -1.21 8.40
CA ALA A 401 6.22 -0.43 9.49
C ALA A 401 6.68 -1.34 10.65
N ARG A 402 5.83 -2.30 11.05
CA ARG A 402 6.17 -3.31 12.06
C ARG A 402 7.38 -4.15 11.65
N PHE A 403 7.44 -4.59 10.40
CA PHE A 403 8.59 -5.31 9.86
C PHE A 403 9.87 -4.47 9.91
N PHE A 404 9.80 -3.19 9.53
CA PHE A 404 10.93 -2.28 9.52
C PHE A 404 11.47 -2.02 10.92
N VAL A 405 10.60 -1.69 11.89
CA VAL A 405 10.98 -1.50 13.30
C VAL A 405 11.69 -2.75 13.82
N ARG A 406 11.13 -3.93 13.57
CA ARG A 406 11.72 -5.20 14.03
C ARG A 406 13.06 -5.51 13.37
N SER A 407 13.23 -5.16 12.09
CA SER A 407 14.40 -5.54 11.29
C SER A 407 15.57 -4.55 11.40
N TYR A 408 15.28 -3.26 11.62
CA TYR A 408 16.29 -2.20 11.53
C TYR A 408 16.45 -1.36 12.80
N LEU A 409 15.41 -1.22 13.64
CA LEU A 409 15.47 -0.39 14.85
C LEU A 409 15.65 -1.23 16.12
N ASN A 410 14.97 -2.39 16.20
CA ASN A 410 15.05 -3.29 17.35
C ASN A 410 16.20 -4.29 17.28
N ARG A 411 17.20 -4.03 16.43
CA ARG A 411 18.46 -4.78 16.44
C ARG A 411 19.26 -4.31 17.65
N LYS A 412 18.84 -4.72 18.85
CA LYS A 412 19.77 -4.82 19.97
C LYS A 412 20.84 -5.80 19.48
N ASP A 413 22.10 -5.37 19.48
CA ASP A 413 23.21 -6.32 19.42
C ASP A 413 22.91 -7.41 20.45
N PRO A 414 23.13 -8.70 20.16
CA PRO A 414 22.90 -9.74 21.12
C PRO A 414 23.78 -9.46 22.34
N LYS A 415 23.23 -8.81 23.36
CA LYS A 415 23.77 -8.89 24.71
C LYS A 415 23.74 -10.38 25.01
N GLN A 416 24.92 -10.97 25.25
CA GLN A 416 24.98 -12.30 25.83
C GLN A 416 24.02 -12.29 27.03
N PRO A 417 23.04 -13.21 27.08
CA PRO A 417 22.17 -13.29 28.23
C PRO A 417 23.08 -13.45 29.45
N THR A 418 22.88 -12.64 30.47
CA THR A 418 23.56 -12.89 31.75
C THR A 418 23.18 -14.30 32.20
N HIS A 419 24.09 -15.00 32.88
CA HIS A 419 23.84 -16.38 33.32
C HIS A 419 22.51 -16.53 34.09
N MET A 420 22.05 -15.47 34.77
CA MET A 420 20.73 -15.38 35.40
C MET A 420 19.56 -15.40 34.40
N GLU A 421 19.58 -14.59 33.34
CA GLU A 421 18.49 -14.56 32.34
C GLU A 421 18.43 -15.86 31.53
N ALA A 422 19.57 -16.49 31.27
CA ALA A 422 19.63 -17.80 30.60
C ALA A 422 19.06 -18.91 31.50
N ALA A 423 19.38 -18.87 32.80
CA ALA A 423 18.87 -19.82 33.79
C ALA A 423 17.37 -19.64 34.04
N GLU A 424 16.87 -18.40 34.11
CA GLU A 424 15.45 -18.10 34.30
C GLU A 424 14.63 -18.55 33.10
N LYS A 425 15.13 -18.31 31.87
CA LYS A 425 14.47 -18.76 30.65
C LYS A 425 14.46 -20.29 30.53
N ALA A 426 15.56 -20.96 30.87
CA ALA A 426 15.63 -22.41 30.92
C ALA A 426 14.68 -22.99 31.98
N GLY A 427 14.57 -22.35 33.15
CA GLY A 427 13.63 -22.71 34.21
C GLY A 427 12.17 -22.56 33.77
N MET A 428 11.82 -21.45 33.11
CA MET A 428 10.47 -21.23 32.57
C MET A 428 10.11 -22.22 31.46
N ASP A 429 11.06 -22.56 30.59
CA ASP A 429 10.82 -23.54 29.52
C ASP A 429 10.67 -24.96 30.08
N ALA A 430 11.40 -25.30 31.15
CA ALA A 430 11.21 -26.55 31.89
C ALA A 430 9.83 -26.62 32.58
N LEU A 431 9.39 -25.54 33.23
CA LEU A 431 8.05 -25.43 33.83
C LEU A 431 6.93 -25.55 32.80
N LYS A 432 7.10 -24.97 31.60
CA LYS A 432 6.16 -25.12 30.48
C LYS A 432 6.20 -26.49 29.81
N GLY A 433 7.31 -27.20 29.93
CA GLY A 433 7.43 -28.62 29.55
C GLY A 433 6.63 -29.49 30.51
N LEU A 434 6.89 -29.32 31.82
CA LEU A 434 6.20 -30.05 32.88
C LEU A 434 4.69 -29.81 32.88
N SER A 435 4.24 -28.56 32.70
CA SER A 435 2.81 -28.23 32.58
C SER A 435 2.15 -28.91 31.39
N ARG A 436 2.88 -29.11 30.29
CA ARG A 436 2.40 -29.85 29.10
C ARG A 436 2.34 -31.36 29.36
N GLU A 437 3.32 -31.91 30.05
CA GLU A 437 3.36 -33.31 30.45
C GLU A 437 2.24 -33.64 31.45
N ILE A 438 2.03 -32.79 32.46
CA ILE A 438 0.93 -32.92 33.44
C ILE A 438 -0.43 -32.84 32.73
N ARG A 439 -0.60 -31.89 31.80
CA ARG A 439 -1.84 -31.78 31.03
C ARG A 439 -2.06 -32.99 30.13
N ARG A 440 -0.98 -33.57 29.59
CA ARG A 440 -1.04 -34.77 28.77
C ARG A 440 -1.36 -36.02 29.60
N ALA A 441 -0.75 -36.16 30.78
CA ALA A 441 -1.03 -37.24 31.72
C ALA A 441 -2.47 -37.15 32.28
N ALA A 442 -2.98 -35.94 32.52
CA ALA A 442 -4.37 -35.73 32.92
C ALA A 442 -5.38 -36.10 31.83
N ILE A 443 -5.01 -35.96 30.54
CA ILE A 443 -5.84 -36.37 29.40
C ILE A 443 -5.72 -37.88 29.14
N GLU A 444 -4.55 -38.48 29.37
CA GLU A 444 -4.32 -39.93 29.23
C GLU A 444 -4.87 -40.72 30.44
N GLY A 445 -5.17 -40.07 31.57
CA GLY A 445 -5.72 -40.65 32.80
C GLY A 445 -7.25 -40.78 32.85
N GLU A 446 -8.01 -40.25 31.88
CA GLU A 446 -9.49 -40.33 31.88
C GLU A 446 -10.06 -41.71 31.46
N ASN A 447 -9.25 -42.79 31.45
CA ASN A 447 -9.69 -44.15 31.11
C ASN A 447 -9.21 -45.25 32.07
N SER A 448 -9.12 -44.95 33.37
CA SER A 448 -9.00 -46.01 34.38
C SER A 448 -9.50 -45.50 35.74
N GLU A 449 -10.67 -45.96 36.16
CA GLU A 449 -11.02 -45.98 37.58
C GLU A 449 -9.96 -46.80 38.33
N ASN A 450 -9.21 -46.17 39.25
CA ASN A 450 -8.83 -46.71 40.57
C ASN A 450 -7.86 -45.76 41.31
N THR A 451 -8.37 -45.18 42.40
CA THR A 451 -7.71 -44.65 43.62
C THR A 451 -6.38 -43.88 43.50
N ASP A 452 -6.48 -42.57 43.65
CA ASP A 452 -5.45 -41.53 43.40
C ASP A 452 -4.29 -41.41 44.41
N GLU A 453 -4.18 -42.24 45.45
CA GLU A 453 -3.20 -41.99 46.53
C GLU A 453 -1.91 -42.84 46.51
N GLU A 454 -1.90 -43.99 45.83
CA GLU A 454 -0.70 -44.85 45.74
C GLU A 454 0.21 -44.53 44.54
N VAL A 455 -0.36 -44.06 43.43
CA VAL A 455 0.41 -43.77 42.19
C VAL A 455 1.31 -42.55 42.35
N VAL A 456 0.87 -41.56 43.13
CA VAL A 456 1.63 -40.33 43.42
C VAL A 456 2.84 -40.63 44.30
N LYS A 457 2.72 -41.52 45.30
CA LYS A 457 3.84 -41.94 46.16
C LYS A 457 4.90 -42.75 45.40
N ALA A 458 4.48 -43.62 44.48
CA ALA A 458 5.40 -44.42 43.67
C ALA A 458 6.19 -43.59 42.65
N HIS A 459 5.60 -42.51 42.09
CA HIS A 459 6.30 -41.63 41.16
C HIS A 459 7.28 -40.65 41.83
N VAL A 460 6.97 -40.17 43.03
CA VAL A 460 7.90 -39.30 43.79
C VAL A 460 9.17 -40.06 44.17
N GLN A 461 9.09 -41.34 44.57
CA GLN A 461 10.27 -42.17 44.84
C GLN A 461 11.13 -42.45 43.60
N LYS A 462 10.51 -42.56 42.42
CA LYS A 462 11.23 -42.79 41.15
C LYS A 462 11.99 -41.54 40.68
N ILE A 463 11.47 -40.36 40.98
CA ILE A 463 12.13 -39.06 40.69
C ILE A 463 13.33 -38.85 41.62
N THR A 464 13.26 -39.27 42.89
CA THR A 464 14.42 -39.16 43.81
C THR A 464 15.56 -40.12 43.44
N ALA A 465 15.27 -41.26 42.82
CA ALA A 465 16.28 -42.27 42.44
C ALA A 465 17.06 -41.93 41.15
N GLN A 466 16.50 -41.14 40.23
CA GLN A 466 17.16 -40.78 38.96
C GLN A 466 18.11 -39.58 39.07
N THR A 467 18.05 -38.80 40.15
CA THR A 467 18.98 -37.67 40.37
C THR A 467 20.35 -38.10 40.92
N VAL A 468 20.55 -39.40 41.24
CA VAL A 468 21.75 -39.89 41.95
C VAL A 468 22.71 -40.71 41.05
N THR A 469 22.42 -40.96 39.77
CA THR A 469 23.31 -41.78 38.93
C THR A 469 23.57 -41.18 37.54
N GLN A 470 24.52 -40.24 37.47
CA GLN A 470 25.40 -40.12 36.30
C GLN A 470 26.77 -39.61 36.75
N ASP A 471 27.70 -40.54 36.86
CA ASP A 471 29.12 -40.33 37.10
C ASP A 471 29.88 -40.76 35.83
N SER A 472 30.64 -39.84 35.19
CA SER A 472 31.81 -40.06 34.28
C SER A 472 31.96 -38.95 33.20
N PRO A 473 33.15 -38.72 32.61
CA PRO A 473 34.41 -38.36 33.25
C PRO A 473 35.09 -37.19 32.49
N VAL A 474 35.22 -35.99 33.06
CA VAL A 474 36.10 -34.96 32.50
C VAL A 474 36.96 -34.37 33.60
N ARG A 475 38.19 -34.85 33.66
CA ARG A 475 39.27 -34.38 34.51
C ARG A 475 39.78 -33.03 33.99
N THR A 476 39.33 -31.92 34.58
CA THR A 476 40.00 -30.61 34.41
C THR A 476 40.55 -30.12 35.74
N ARG A 477 41.86 -29.86 35.74
CA ARG A 477 42.64 -29.31 36.86
C ARG A 477 42.11 -27.93 37.27
N SER A 478 41.19 -27.88 38.24
CA SER A 478 40.91 -26.65 39.00
C SER A 478 40.40 -26.91 40.43
N SER A 479 40.25 -28.17 40.84
CA SER A 479 39.72 -28.56 42.15
C SER A 479 40.75 -28.59 43.29
N ALA A 480 42.00 -28.16 43.06
CA ALA A 480 43.03 -28.06 44.12
C ALA A 480 43.18 -26.65 44.74
N ALA A 481 42.61 -25.60 44.12
CA ALA A 481 42.80 -24.22 44.60
C ALA A 481 41.62 -23.67 45.45
N ASN A 482 40.43 -24.24 45.34
CA ASN A 482 39.25 -23.77 46.09
C ASN A 482 38.95 -24.57 47.37
N LYS A 483 39.66 -25.69 47.61
CA LYS A 483 39.54 -26.47 48.85
C LYS A 483 40.39 -25.93 50.01
N ALA A 484 41.31 -25.00 49.73
CA ALA A 484 42.10 -24.30 50.75
C ALA A 484 41.44 -22.99 51.25
N LYS A 485 40.41 -22.47 50.55
CA LYS A 485 39.76 -21.19 50.89
C LYS A 485 38.42 -21.33 51.60
N ALA A 486 37.79 -22.51 51.53
CA ALA A 486 36.54 -22.82 52.23
C ALA A 486 36.74 -23.34 53.67
N ALA A 487 37.95 -23.79 54.03
CA ALA A 487 38.28 -24.22 55.39
C ALA A 487 38.65 -23.04 56.33
N ALA A 488 38.93 -21.85 55.78
CA ALA A 488 39.28 -20.65 56.54
C ALA A 488 38.09 -19.72 56.83
N ALA A 489 36.92 -19.96 56.23
CA ALA A 489 35.72 -19.12 56.39
C ALA A 489 34.66 -19.70 57.35
N ALA A 490 34.86 -20.92 57.86
CA ALA A 490 33.96 -21.57 58.81
C ALA A 490 34.33 -21.35 60.30
N ALA A 491 35.31 -20.48 60.57
CA ALA A 491 35.76 -20.15 61.93
C ALA A 491 35.37 -18.73 62.39
N ALA A 492 34.51 -18.03 61.65
CA ALA A 492 34.12 -16.65 61.97
C ALA A 492 32.61 -16.44 61.82
N SER A 493 31.83 -17.08 62.70
CA SER A 493 30.46 -16.65 63.00
C SER A 493 30.16 -16.91 64.49
N ALA A 494 30.49 -15.95 65.33
CA ALA A 494 29.99 -15.87 66.71
C ALA A 494 30.04 -14.41 67.18
N ASN A 495 28.95 -13.68 66.96
CA ASN A 495 28.33 -12.67 67.82
C ASN A 495 27.62 -11.57 67.02
N GLU A 496 26.29 -11.50 67.19
CA GLU A 496 25.49 -10.36 67.67
C GLU A 496 25.99 -8.94 67.31
N SER A 497 25.19 -7.94 66.93
CA SER A 497 23.74 -7.72 66.94
C SER A 497 23.44 -6.32 66.36
N ALA A 498 22.22 -6.16 65.83
CA ALA A 498 21.35 -4.95 65.87
C ALA A 498 21.65 -3.66 65.05
N SER A 499 20.56 -3.24 64.36
CA SER A 499 20.07 -1.86 64.09
C SER A 499 20.89 -0.92 63.20
N ASP A 500 20.35 0.06 62.48
CA ASP A 500 19.05 0.38 61.86
C ASP A 500 19.33 1.67 61.04
N GLU A 501 18.52 1.95 60.01
CA GLU A 501 18.23 3.28 59.42
C GLU A 501 19.35 4.22 58.85
N GLY A 502 19.02 4.94 57.77
CA GLY A 502 19.54 6.31 57.56
C GLY A 502 20.08 6.70 56.18
N PHE A 503 19.29 7.49 55.47
CA PHE A 503 19.49 8.10 54.14
C PHE A 503 20.57 9.21 54.10
N SER A 504 21.14 9.44 52.90
CA SER A 504 21.52 10.76 52.31
C SER A 504 22.99 11.09 51.99
N THR A 505 23.16 11.45 50.71
CA THR A 505 24.01 12.54 50.10
C THR A 505 25.54 12.44 49.96
N VAL A 506 25.96 12.75 48.72
CA VAL A 506 27.30 12.89 48.11
C VAL A 506 28.05 14.13 48.66
N PRO A 507 29.40 14.25 48.56
CA PRO A 507 29.96 15.05 47.45
C PRO A 507 31.36 14.66 46.90
N ALA A 508 31.48 14.82 45.57
CA ALA A 508 32.54 15.44 44.74
C ALA A 508 34.06 15.25 45.01
N LYS A 509 34.80 14.94 43.92
CA LYS A 509 35.98 15.72 43.47
C LYS A 509 36.46 15.36 42.04
N LYS A 510 36.62 16.43 41.22
CA LYS A 510 37.67 16.80 40.22
C LYS A 510 38.51 15.67 39.59
N GLY A 511 38.86 15.63 38.29
CA GLY A 511 38.82 16.58 37.18
C GLY A 511 39.88 16.18 36.11
N ALA A 512 39.84 16.86 34.95
CA ALA A 512 40.92 17.09 33.96
C ALA A 512 41.14 16.15 32.73
N LYS A 513 40.99 16.81 31.57
CA LYS A 513 41.83 16.85 30.34
C LYS A 513 41.95 15.67 29.33
N LYS A 514 41.26 15.90 28.20
CA LYS A 514 41.64 15.84 26.77
C LYS A 514 43.11 15.48 26.40
N GLN A 515 43.31 14.51 25.49
CA GLN A 515 44.32 14.56 24.42
C GLN A 515 44.07 13.55 23.29
N THR A 516 44.64 13.85 22.12
CA THR A 516 44.35 13.40 20.75
C THR A 516 45.36 12.40 20.18
N LYS A 517 44.85 11.44 19.38
CA LYS A 517 45.27 10.90 18.05
C LYS A 517 46.74 10.45 17.74
N SER A 518 46.81 9.31 17.01
CA SER A 518 47.92 8.68 16.21
C SER A 518 48.90 7.83 17.02
N GLU A 519 49.38 6.62 16.69
CA GLU A 519 49.46 5.71 15.52
C GLU A 519 49.93 4.36 16.14
N ARG A 520 49.60 3.13 15.72
CA ARG A 520 50.06 2.37 14.55
C ARG A 520 49.67 0.88 14.77
N GLU A 521 49.30 0.17 13.68
CA GLU A 521 49.45 -1.27 13.32
C GLU A 521 49.75 -2.31 14.46
N SER A 522 49.27 -3.56 14.52
CA SER A 522 48.58 -4.51 13.63
C SER A 522 48.33 -5.80 14.47
N ALA A 523 47.27 -6.57 14.15
CA ALA A 523 47.07 -8.01 14.39
C ALA A 523 45.56 -8.28 14.62
N SER A 524 44.80 -8.70 13.60
CA SER A 524 44.61 -10.11 13.21
C SER A 524 43.67 -10.90 14.13
N ASN A 525 42.55 -11.32 13.54
CA ASN A 525 41.67 -12.46 13.87
C ASN A 525 40.58 -12.27 14.94
N VAL A 526 39.39 -11.88 14.49
CA VAL A 526 38.10 -12.32 15.07
C VAL A 526 37.13 -12.65 13.92
N PRO A 527 36.41 -13.79 13.95
CA PRO A 527 35.50 -14.16 12.87
C PRO A 527 34.27 -13.26 12.88
N GLU A 528 33.98 -12.64 11.73
CA GLU A 528 32.75 -11.89 11.48
C GLU A 528 31.52 -12.77 11.74
N THR A 529 30.64 -12.27 12.61
CA THR A 529 29.38 -12.89 12.96
C THR A 529 28.44 -12.94 11.76
N LYS A 530 27.95 -14.15 11.45
CA LYS A 530 26.94 -14.45 10.42
C LYS A 530 25.70 -13.56 10.60
N GLY A 531 25.61 -12.49 9.81
CA GLY A 531 24.38 -11.71 9.65
C GLY A 531 23.33 -12.52 8.90
N GLN A 532 22.31 -13.00 9.61
CA GLN A 532 21.18 -13.71 9.01
C GLN A 532 20.43 -12.83 8.00
N ASN A 533 20.30 -13.36 6.78
CA ASN A 533 19.53 -12.79 5.69
C ASN A 533 18.04 -13.11 5.89
N PRO A 534 17.14 -12.12 6.08
CA PRO A 534 15.71 -12.40 6.27
C PRO A 534 14.99 -12.84 4.98
N PHE A 535 15.67 -12.92 3.83
CA PHE A 535 15.14 -13.54 2.60
C PHE A 535 15.95 -14.73 2.09
N GLY A 536 17.11 -15.06 2.68
CA GLY A 536 17.92 -16.26 2.45
C GLY A 536 17.93 -16.82 1.01
N VAL A 537 17.94 -15.98 -0.03
CA VAL A 537 17.66 -16.42 -1.42
C VAL A 537 18.77 -17.32 -1.99
N LEU A 538 19.89 -17.44 -1.30
CA LEU A 538 20.93 -18.43 -1.54
C LEU A 538 21.46 -18.91 -0.19
N ASP A 539 21.43 -20.23 0.03
CA ASP A 539 22.15 -20.85 1.15
C ASP A 539 23.65 -20.82 0.88
N ASN A 540 24.39 -20.43 1.90
CA ASN A 540 25.84 -20.65 1.99
C ASN A 540 26.03 -22.11 2.40
N ASN A 541 26.19 -23.02 1.43
CA ASN A 541 26.89 -24.31 1.53
C ASN A 541 26.51 -25.20 0.33
N ALA A 542 27.32 -25.11 -0.75
CA ALA A 542 27.83 -26.21 -1.58
C ALA A 542 28.59 -25.58 -2.75
#